data_AF-A0A8T4ZDI1-F1
#
_entry.id   AF-A0A8T4ZDI1-F1
#
_cell.length_a   1.000
_cell.length_b   1.000
_cell.length_c   1.000
_cell.angle_alpha   90.00
_cell.angle_beta   90.00
_cell.angle_gamma   90.00
#
_symmetry.space_group_name_H-M   'P 1'
#
loop_
_entity.id
_entity.type
_entity.pdbx_description
1 polymer ?
#
loop_
_entity_poly.entity_id
_entity_poly.type
_entity_poly.pdbx_seq_one_letter_code
_entity_poly.pdbx_strand_id
1 'polypeptide(L)'
;MDSDSNFRAMKKFILTPKYAFRVPVDAEAISPSKFDGMDAEAIRAIELWEGKRKVTLGTLFDVSESKVEGQNSSTHAEPKEEGPFIEILGDVSKVRRLGRGMTKGTIVLKGSGGLRLGEAMLGGRILIEGNVGPWLGSRMRGGTIEVFGNAGDKVGAPLP
;
A
#
# COMPACT_ATOMS: atom_id res chain seq x y z
N MET A 1 -7.43 -35.61 18.00
CA MET A 1 -8.21 -35.09 16.85
C MET A 1 -7.87 -33.63 16.76
N ASP A 2 -6.88 -33.36 15.91
CA ASP A 2 -6.08 -32.17 15.89
C ASP A 2 -6.89 -31.01 15.30
N SER A 3 -7.37 -30.12 16.16
CA SER A 3 -7.82 -28.79 15.77
C SER A 3 -6.63 -27.84 15.85
N ASP A 4 -5.64 -28.08 14.97
CA ASP A 4 -4.61 -27.10 14.65
C ASP A 4 -5.31 -25.89 14.07
N SER A 5 -5.67 -25.00 14.99
CA SER A 5 -6.15 -23.66 14.74
C SER A 5 -4.98 -22.94 14.10
N ASN A 6 -4.88 -23.04 12.78
CA ASN A 6 -3.84 -22.38 11.99
C ASN A 6 -4.13 -20.87 12.04
N PHE A 7 -3.81 -20.26 13.17
CA PHE A 7 -3.86 -18.83 13.41
C PHE A 7 -2.77 -18.25 12.51
N ARG A 8 -3.16 -17.93 11.28
CA ARG A 8 -2.23 -17.49 10.24
C ARG A 8 -1.77 -16.09 10.62
N ALA A 9 -0.68 -16.01 11.37
CA ALA A 9 -0.03 -14.76 11.74
C ALA A 9 0.13 -13.91 10.46
N MET A 10 -0.58 -12.78 10.41
CA MET A 10 -0.54 -11.91 9.24
C MET A 10 0.74 -11.09 9.28
N LYS A 11 1.49 -11.15 8.19
CA LYS A 11 2.70 -10.34 8.02
C LYS A 11 2.28 -8.90 7.74
N LYS A 12 2.72 -8.00 8.62
CA LYS A 12 2.59 -6.56 8.47
C LYS A 12 3.94 -5.98 8.10
N PHE A 13 3.98 -5.23 7.02
CA PHE A 13 5.17 -4.48 6.59
C PHE A 13 4.94 -3.00 6.84
N ILE A 14 5.83 -2.38 7.59
CA ILE A 14 5.80 -0.94 7.86
C ILE A 14 6.89 -0.30 7.01
N LEU A 15 6.50 0.70 6.24
CA LEU A 15 7.33 1.44 5.30
C LEU A 15 7.39 2.90 5.74
N THR A 16 8.59 3.37 6.09
CA THR A 16 8.80 4.77 6.48
C THR A 16 9.74 5.43 5.46
N PRO A 17 9.33 6.49 4.74
CA PRO A 17 10.21 7.16 3.80
C PRO A 17 11.39 7.76 4.56
N LYS A 18 12.61 7.50 4.08
CA LYS A 18 13.85 7.96 4.74
C LYS A 18 14.07 9.46 4.59
N TYR A 19 13.45 10.07 3.58
CA TYR A 19 13.54 11.49 3.28
C TYR A 19 12.29 11.95 2.53
N ALA A 20 12.07 13.27 2.50
CA ALA A 20 11.00 13.85 1.69
C ALA A 20 11.38 13.81 0.20
N PHE A 21 10.63 13.04 -0.58
CA PHE A 21 10.89 12.90 -2.02
C PHE A 21 10.71 14.24 -2.75
N ARG A 22 11.76 14.68 -3.44
CA ARG A 22 11.69 15.86 -4.33
C ARG A 22 11.31 15.50 -5.76
N VAL A 23 11.65 14.27 -6.15
CA VAL A 23 11.42 13.72 -7.49
C VAL A 23 10.33 12.64 -7.39
N PRO A 24 9.42 12.51 -8.38
CA PRO A 24 8.35 11.54 -8.26
C PRO A 24 8.84 10.08 -8.36
N VAL A 25 8.46 9.27 -7.39
CA VAL A 25 8.80 7.84 -7.30
C VAL A 25 7.66 7.00 -7.87
N ASP A 26 7.96 6.06 -8.76
CA ASP A 26 6.98 5.07 -9.25
C ASP A 26 6.97 3.84 -8.34
N ALA A 27 5.84 3.63 -7.67
CA ALA A 27 5.60 2.57 -6.71
C ALA A 27 4.70 1.46 -7.27
N GLU A 28 4.65 1.26 -8.58
CA GLU A 28 3.91 0.14 -9.21
C GLU A 28 4.31 -1.24 -8.65
N ALA A 29 5.52 -1.40 -8.10
CA ALA A 29 5.95 -2.64 -7.46
C ALA A 29 5.45 -2.78 -6.01
N ILE A 30 4.97 -1.71 -5.37
CA ILE A 30 4.48 -1.72 -4.00
C ILE A 30 2.99 -2.10 -4.02
N SER A 31 2.72 -3.38 -3.81
CA SER A 31 1.36 -3.91 -3.63
C SER A 31 1.39 -5.08 -2.65
N PRO A 32 0.39 -5.22 -1.76
CA PRO A 32 0.32 -6.34 -0.82
C PRO A 32 0.37 -7.70 -1.53
N SER A 33 -0.30 -7.83 -2.68
CA SER A 33 -0.25 -9.03 -3.51
C SER A 33 1.16 -9.45 -3.95
N LYS A 34 2.08 -8.49 -4.14
CA LYS A 34 3.49 -8.78 -4.48
C LYS A 34 4.33 -9.10 -3.25
N PHE A 35 3.96 -8.57 -2.09
CA PHE A 35 4.68 -8.78 -0.84
C PHE A 35 4.29 -10.11 -0.18
N ASP A 36 3.23 -10.76 -0.66
CA ASP A 36 2.81 -12.08 -0.21
C ASP A 36 3.94 -13.10 -0.42
N GLY A 37 4.37 -13.76 0.66
CA GLY A 37 5.47 -14.72 0.64
C GLY A 37 6.89 -14.12 0.59
N MET A 38 7.04 -12.79 0.51
CA MET A 38 8.35 -12.13 0.62
C MET A 38 8.73 -11.88 2.09
N ASP A 39 10.02 -11.74 2.34
CA ASP A 39 10.57 -11.24 3.59
C ASP A 39 10.98 -9.75 3.43
N ALA A 40 11.37 -9.13 4.54
CA ALA A 40 11.77 -7.74 4.55
C ALA A 40 13.00 -7.46 3.65
N GLU A 41 13.93 -8.42 3.49
CA GLU A 41 15.13 -8.27 2.66
C GLU A 41 14.79 -8.28 1.17
N ALA A 42 13.95 -9.22 0.74
CA ALA A 42 13.43 -9.28 -0.62
C ALA A 42 12.63 -8.00 -0.96
N ILE A 43 11.82 -7.51 -0.02
CA ILE A 43 11.08 -6.25 -0.20
C ILE A 43 12.05 -5.07 -0.35
N ARG A 44 13.11 -5.00 0.46
CA ARG A 44 14.15 -3.95 0.35
C ARG A 44 14.87 -3.99 -1.00
N ALA A 45 14.99 -5.16 -1.62
CA ALA A 45 15.64 -5.35 -2.91
C ALA A 45 14.75 -5.01 -4.13
N ILE A 46 13.46 -4.75 -3.94
CA ILE A 46 12.54 -4.39 -5.05
C ILE A 46 13.03 -3.13 -5.76
N GLU A 47 13.19 -3.20 -7.08
CA GLU A 47 13.53 -2.05 -7.90
C GLU A 47 12.32 -1.12 -8.10
N LEU A 48 12.53 0.16 -7.82
CA LEU A 48 11.60 1.26 -8.05
C LEU A 48 12.26 2.31 -8.93
N TRP A 49 11.44 3.19 -9.51
CA TRP A 49 11.93 4.31 -10.31
C TRP A 49 11.77 5.62 -9.55
N GLU A 50 12.88 6.29 -9.23
CA GLU A 50 12.86 7.68 -8.75
C GLU A 50 13.19 8.60 -9.94
N GLY A 51 12.15 9.21 -10.53
CA GLY A 51 12.29 9.98 -11.76
C GLY A 51 12.75 9.12 -12.94
N LYS A 52 14.02 9.25 -13.34
CA LYS A 52 14.66 8.47 -14.42
C LYS A 52 15.67 7.44 -13.91
N ARG A 53 15.87 7.37 -12.59
CA ARG A 53 16.87 6.50 -11.97
C ARG A 53 16.17 5.27 -11.39
N LYS A 54 16.79 4.11 -11.59
CA LYS A 54 16.44 2.90 -10.85
C LYS A 54 17.10 2.94 -9.47
N VAL A 55 16.32 2.63 -8.45
CA VAL A 55 16.72 2.62 -7.05
C VAL A 55 15.99 1.46 -6.36
N THR A 56 16.49 0.97 -5.24
CA THR A 56 15.81 -0.11 -4.51
C THR A 56 14.90 0.46 -3.43
N LEU A 57 13.83 -0.24 -3.10
CA LEU A 57 12.87 0.19 -2.09
C LEU A 57 13.54 0.45 -0.74
N GLY A 58 14.53 -0.35 -0.34
CA GLY A 58 15.29 -0.14 0.90
C GLY A 58 16.17 1.11 0.93
N THR A 59 16.44 1.73 -0.23
CA THR A 59 17.12 3.05 -0.29
C THR A 59 16.15 4.21 -0.07
N LEU A 60 14.89 4.04 -0.46
CA LEU A 60 13.84 5.06 -0.36
C LEU A 60 13.08 4.99 0.97
N PHE A 61 12.80 3.77 1.43
CA PHE A 61 12.01 3.48 2.62
C PHE A 61 12.81 2.62 3.59
N ASP A 62 12.63 2.85 4.89
CA ASP A 62 12.93 1.84 5.89
C ASP A 62 11.78 0.85 5.96
N VAL A 63 12.10 -0.44 5.95
CA VAL A 63 11.14 -1.54 5.87
C VAL A 63 11.25 -2.38 7.14
N SER A 64 10.23 -2.38 7.98
CA SER A 64 10.16 -3.30 9.12
C SER A 64 9.03 -4.31 8.92
N GLU A 65 9.28 -5.56 9.31
CA GLU A 65 8.27 -6.61 9.35
C GLU A 65 7.81 -6.78 10.80
N SER A 66 6.51 -6.82 10.99
CA SER A 66 5.86 -7.07 12.28
C SER A 66 4.85 -8.19 12.08
N LYS A 67 4.78 -9.11 13.04
CA LYS A 67 3.73 -10.14 13.06
C LYS A 67 2.53 -9.55 13.76
N VAL A 68 1.40 -9.43 13.07
CA VAL A 68 0.14 -9.06 13.71
C VAL A 68 -0.53 -10.36 14.13
N GLU A 69 -0.57 -10.59 15.44
CA GLU A 69 -1.47 -11.56 16.03
C GLU A 69 -2.88 -10.98 15.91
N GLY A 70 -3.73 -11.66 15.13
CA GLY A 70 -5.09 -11.20 14.88
C GLY A 70 -5.84 -11.03 16.20
N GLN A 71 -6.09 -9.78 16.59
CA GLN A 71 -7.10 -9.47 17.56
C GLN A 71 -8.34 -9.02 16.82
N ASN A 72 -9.44 -9.68 17.16
CA ASN A 72 -10.77 -9.38 16.68
C ASN A 72 -11.17 -8.06 17.32
N SER A 73 -11.03 -6.93 16.65
CA SER A 73 -11.51 -5.66 17.18
C SER A 73 -12.51 -5.01 16.23
N SER A 74 -13.73 -4.95 16.74
CA SER A 74 -14.89 -4.27 16.19
C SER A 74 -14.65 -2.77 16.09
N THR A 75 -13.88 -2.34 15.08
CA THR A 75 -13.86 -0.97 14.58
C THR A 75 -13.85 -0.99 13.05
N HIS A 76 -14.48 0.00 12.42
CA HIS A 76 -14.63 0.08 10.97
C HIS A 76 -13.28 0.16 10.20
N ALA A 77 -12.14 0.19 10.89
CA ALA A 77 -10.79 0.26 10.33
C ALA A 77 -10.06 -1.09 10.25
N GLU A 78 -10.63 -2.18 10.80
CA GLU A 78 -9.93 -3.47 10.75
C GLU A 78 -10.11 -4.20 9.41
N PRO A 79 -9.07 -4.87 8.88
CA PRO A 79 -9.16 -5.65 7.66
C PRO A 79 -10.05 -6.87 7.91
N LYS A 80 -11.20 -6.94 7.24
CA LYS A 80 -11.98 -8.18 7.15
C LYS A 80 -11.35 -9.21 6.19
N GLU A 81 -10.25 -8.87 5.54
CA GLU A 81 -9.58 -9.74 4.57
C GLU A 81 -8.31 -10.35 5.15
N GLU A 82 -8.23 -11.68 5.08
CA GLU A 82 -7.01 -12.45 5.27
C GLU A 82 -5.99 -12.08 4.18
N GLY A 83 -4.98 -11.28 4.51
CA GLY A 83 -3.99 -10.88 3.52
C GLY A 83 -2.84 -10.02 4.05
N PRO A 84 -1.80 -9.83 3.24
CA PRO A 84 -0.66 -9.00 3.59
C PRO A 84 -1.11 -7.57 3.91
N PHE A 85 -0.56 -7.03 5.00
CA PHE A 85 -0.86 -5.68 5.47
C PHE A 85 0.36 -4.78 5.27
N ILE A 86 0.19 -3.65 4.62
CA ILE A 86 1.25 -2.65 4.43
C ILE A 86 0.84 -1.36 5.13
N GLU A 87 1.63 -0.90 6.09
CA GLU A 87 1.49 0.42 6.70
C GLU A 87 2.57 1.35 6.15
N ILE A 88 2.19 2.50 5.63
CA ILE A 88 3.14 3.53 5.19
C ILE A 88 3.00 4.70 6.14
N LEU A 89 4.08 5.02 6.84
CA LEU A 89 4.12 6.10 7.83
C LEU A 89 4.89 7.28 7.26
N GLY A 90 4.20 8.36 6.92
CA GLY A 90 4.83 9.59 6.41
C GLY A 90 4.24 10.07 5.08
N ASP A 91 4.77 11.19 4.59
CA ASP A 91 4.29 11.79 3.34
C ASP A 91 4.90 11.12 2.11
N VAL A 92 4.02 10.57 1.27
CA VAL A 92 4.34 9.95 -0.02
C VAL A 92 3.58 10.62 -1.15
N SER A 93 3.29 11.93 -1.04
CA SER A 93 2.62 12.76 -2.06
C SER A 93 3.30 12.74 -3.44
N LYS A 94 4.61 12.46 -3.50
CA LYS A 94 5.37 12.29 -4.75
C LYS A 94 5.45 10.85 -5.24
N VAL A 95 4.92 9.89 -4.50
CA VAL A 95 4.90 8.48 -4.86
C VAL A 95 3.63 8.17 -5.65
N ARG A 96 3.80 7.70 -6.88
CA ARG A 96 2.69 7.41 -7.81
C ARG A 96 2.45 5.91 -7.94
N ARG A 97 1.23 5.53 -8.36
CA ARG A 97 0.84 4.14 -8.68
C ARG A 97 0.97 3.14 -7.52
N LEU A 98 0.97 3.64 -6.28
CA LEU A 98 0.93 2.80 -5.10
C LEU A 98 -0.32 1.91 -5.12
N GLY A 99 -0.16 0.61 -4.88
CA GLY A 99 -1.27 -0.34 -4.89
C GLY A 99 -1.87 -0.64 -6.27
N ARG A 100 -1.16 -0.31 -7.35
CA ARG A 100 -1.64 -0.58 -8.71
C ARG A 100 -1.87 -2.08 -8.94
N GLY A 101 -3.05 -2.45 -9.43
CA GLY A 101 -3.40 -3.83 -9.75
C GLY A 101 -3.55 -4.75 -8.54
N MET A 102 -3.69 -4.18 -7.34
CA MET A 102 -3.88 -4.95 -6.11
C MET A 102 -5.17 -5.79 -6.17
N THR A 103 -5.09 -7.06 -5.77
CA THR A 103 -6.20 -8.02 -5.77
C THR A 103 -6.69 -8.41 -4.37
N LYS A 104 -5.82 -8.33 -3.36
CA LYS A 104 -6.09 -8.71 -1.96
C LYS A 104 -5.15 -7.98 -1.01
N GLY A 105 -5.50 -7.96 0.28
CA GLY A 105 -4.69 -7.40 1.35
C GLY A 105 -5.12 -5.99 1.73
N THR A 106 -4.33 -5.31 2.55
CA THR A 106 -4.67 -3.96 3.02
C THR A 106 -3.45 -3.04 2.98
N ILE A 107 -3.64 -1.82 2.47
CA ILE A 107 -2.66 -0.73 2.57
C ILE A 107 -3.24 0.34 3.49
N VAL A 108 -2.50 0.74 4.52
CA VAL A 108 -2.83 1.90 5.36
C VAL A 108 -1.74 2.95 5.14
N LEU A 109 -2.14 4.12 4.67
CA LEU A 109 -1.27 5.26 4.48
C LEU A 109 -1.57 6.32 5.54
N LYS A 110 -0.69 6.40 6.55
CA LYS A 110 -0.70 7.45 7.57
C LYS A 110 0.07 8.68 7.09
N GLY A 111 -0.52 9.34 6.11
CA GLY A 111 0.08 10.48 5.43
C GLY A 111 -0.63 10.82 4.13
N SER A 112 0.00 11.65 3.30
CA SER A 112 -0.55 12.00 1.98
C SER A 112 -0.02 11.08 0.88
N GLY A 113 -0.89 10.69 -0.04
CA GLY A 113 -0.61 9.83 -1.19
C GLY A 113 -0.45 10.62 -2.49
N GLY A 114 0.33 10.08 -3.42
CA GLY A 114 0.52 10.72 -4.71
C GLY A 114 -0.48 10.31 -5.79
N LEU A 115 -0.07 10.54 -7.03
CA LEU A 115 -0.86 10.33 -8.25
C LEU A 115 -1.22 8.85 -8.48
N ARG A 116 -2.43 8.56 -8.97
CA ARG A 116 -2.84 7.21 -9.44
C ARG A 116 -2.75 6.11 -8.38
N LEU A 117 -2.98 6.47 -7.11
CA LEU A 117 -3.05 5.48 -6.04
C LEU A 117 -4.24 4.53 -6.29
N GLY A 118 -4.02 3.22 -6.19
CA GLY A 118 -5.06 2.21 -6.43
C GLY A 118 -5.47 2.07 -7.90
N GLU A 119 -4.61 2.48 -8.85
CA GLU A 119 -4.89 2.31 -10.28
C GLU A 119 -5.15 0.83 -10.63
N ALA A 120 -6.21 0.54 -11.39
CA ALA A 120 -6.58 -0.81 -11.81
C ALA A 120 -6.74 -1.82 -10.67
N MET A 121 -7.09 -1.36 -9.46
CA MET A 121 -7.36 -2.23 -8.31
C MET A 121 -8.51 -3.20 -8.61
N LEU A 122 -8.29 -4.47 -8.30
CA LEU A 122 -9.23 -5.58 -8.52
C LEU A 122 -9.88 -6.05 -7.22
N GLY A 123 -9.22 -5.87 -6.08
CA GLY A 123 -9.70 -6.27 -4.76
C GLY A 123 -8.78 -5.81 -3.63
N GLY A 124 -9.21 -6.01 -2.38
CA GLY A 124 -8.51 -5.53 -1.18
C GLY A 124 -8.97 -4.17 -0.69
N ARG A 125 -8.22 -3.60 0.26
CA ARG A 125 -8.58 -2.33 0.91
C ARG A 125 -7.41 -1.34 0.98
N ILE A 126 -7.67 -0.08 0.72
CA ILE A 126 -6.69 1.00 0.89
C ILE A 126 -7.28 2.09 1.78
N LEU A 127 -6.62 2.38 2.89
CA LEU A 127 -7.00 3.42 3.86
C LEU A 127 -5.98 4.56 3.77
N ILE A 128 -6.44 5.80 3.62
CA ILE A 128 -5.57 6.97 3.49
C ILE A 128 -6.01 8.01 4.51
N GLU A 129 -5.17 8.29 5.51
CA GLU A 129 -5.49 9.27 6.56
C GLU A 129 -5.32 10.72 6.07
N GLY A 130 -4.42 10.96 5.10
CA GLY A 130 -4.13 12.29 4.57
C GLY A 130 -4.79 12.59 3.23
N ASN A 131 -4.17 13.52 2.48
CA ASN A 131 -4.64 13.91 1.16
C ASN A 131 -4.12 12.96 0.08
N VAL A 132 -4.80 12.86 -1.06
CA VAL A 132 -4.32 12.07 -2.19
C VAL A 132 -4.37 12.84 -3.49
N GLY A 133 -3.36 12.61 -4.33
CA GLY A 133 -3.25 13.21 -5.65
C GLY A 133 -4.37 12.79 -6.61
N PRO A 134 -4.36 13.35 -7.84
CA PRO A 134 -5.39 13.05 -8.82
C PRO A 134 -5.34 11.60 -9.31
N TRP A 135 -6.41 11.15 -9.96
CA TRP A 135 -6.58 9.81 -10.52
C TRP A 135 -6.60 8.67 -9.50
N LEU A 136 -6.99 8.95 -8.26
CA LEU A 136 -7.26 7.93 -7.24
C LEU A 136 -8.22 6.87 -7.79
N GLY A 137 -7.89 5.59 -7.65
CA GLY A 137 -8.76 4.48 -8.05
C GLY A 137 -9.08 4.45 -9.55
N SER A 138 -8.24 5.06 -10.40
CA SER A 138 -8.49 5.06 -11.84
C SER A 138 -8.57 3.62 -12.36
N ARG A 139 -9.62 3.31 -13.13
CA ARG A 139 -9.86 1.98 -13.70
C ARG A 139 -10.04 0.85 -12.65
N MET A 140 -10.37 1.20 -11.41
CA MET A 140 -10.70 0.24 -10.36
C MET A 140 -11.91 -0.62 -10.76
N ARG A 141 -11.80 -1.94 -10.56
CA ARG A 141 -12.85 -2.92 -10.83
C ARG A 141 -13.42 -3.56 -9.57
N GLY A 142 -12.67 -3.54 -8.48
CA GLY A 142 -13.09 -4.09 -7.19
C GLY A 142 -12.16 -3.66 -6.06
N GLY A 143 -12.59 -3.92 -4.82
CA GLY A 143 -11.92 -3.48 -3.59
C GLY A 143 -12.57 -2.25 -2.96
N THR A 144 -11.89 -1.63 -2.00
CA THR A 144 -12.37 -0.42 -1.30
C THR A 144 -11.22 0.55 -1.06
N ILE A 145 -11.42 1.83 -1.38
CA ILE A 145 -10.48 2.91 -1.08
C ILE A 145 -11.19 3.95 -0.21
N GLU A 146 -10.64 4.24 0.95
CA GLU A 146 -11.17 5.23 1.90
C GLU A 146 -10.13 6.33 2.12
N VAL A 147 -10.55 7.58 1.96
CA VAL A 147 -9.71 8.77 2.15
C VAL A 147 -10.34 9.62 3.23
N PHE A 148 -9.59 9.89 4.31
CA PHE A 148 -10.03 10.76 5.40
C PHE A 148 -9.63 12.23 5.20
N GLY A 149 -8.67 12.50 4.31
CA GLY A 149 -8.35 13.86 3.87
C GLY A 149 -9.06 14.24 2.56
N ASN A 150 -8.38 15.00 1.71
CA ASN A 150 -8.91 15.44 0.42
C ASN A 150 -8.39 14.57 -0.74
N ALA A 151 -9.26 14.25 -1.69
CA ALA A 151 -8.86 13.62 -2.94
C ALA A 151 -8.75 14.67 -4.07
N GLY A 152 -7.70 14.55 -4.89
CA GLY A 152 -7.51 15.40 -6.06
C GLY A 152 -8.46 15.06 -7.22
N ASP A 153 -8.23 15.69 -8.37
CA ASP A 153 -9.11 15.55 -9.53
C ASP A 153 -9.18 14.11 -10.08
N LYS A 154 -10.28 13.81 -10.79
CA LYS A 154 -10.44 12.59 -11.60
C LYS A 154 -10.39 11.29 -10.78
N VAL A 155 -10.90 11.31 -9.56
CA VAL A 155 -11.16 10.10 -8.76
C VAL A 155 -12.05 9.13 -9.56
N GLY A 156 -11.68 7.86 -9.62
CA GLY A 156 -12.42 6.81 -10.32
C GLY A 156 -12.48 6.95 -11.84
N ALA A 157 -11.77 7.91 -12.44
CA ALA A 157 -11.87 8.19 -13.86
C ALA A 157 -11.19 7.11 -14.75
N PRO A 158 -11.61 6.95 -16.02
CA PRO A 158 -10.95 6.07 -16.99
C PRO A 158 -9.55 6.58 -17.35
N LEU A 159 -8.62 5.67 -17.70
CA LEU A 159 -7.29 6.11 -18.15
C LEU A 159 -7.41 7.02 -19.39
N PRO A 160 -6.70 8.16 -19.42
CA PRO A 160 -6.64 9.04 -20.60
C PRO A 160 -5.85 8.40 -21.74
#